data_AF-A0A957YU61-F1
#
_entry.id   AF-A0A957YU61-F1
#
_cell.length_a   1.000
_cell.length_b   1.000
_cell.length_c   1.000
_cell.angle_alpha   90.00
_cell.angle_beta   90.00
_cell.angle_gamma   90.00
#
_symmetry.space_group_name_H-M   'P 1'
#
loop_
_entity.id
_entity.type
_entity.pdbx_description
1 polymer ?
#
loop_
_entity_poly.entity_id
_entity_poly.type
_entity_poly.pdbx_seq_one_letter_code
_entity_poly.pdbx_strand_id
1 'polypeptide(L)'
;GLAYQRVYTDETSPLHQAGYPINALVMVHDGEAVLVPEGYHPVVSVPGYTTYYLNVLAGSAQSLANQDDPKVTWVKETYTGTNPAVPLY
;
A
#
# COMPACT_ATOMS: atom_id res chain seq x y z
N GLY A 1 8.89 -5.04 13.78
CA GLY A 1 8.88 -6.19 12.85
C GLY A 1 9.61 -5.82 11.56
N LEU A 2 9.50 -6.65 10.50
CA LEU A 2 10.00 -6.33 9.16
C LEU A 2 8.86 -6.42 8.15
N ALA A 3 8.70 -5.40 7.32
CA ALA A 3 7.72 -5.35 6.25
C ALA A 3 8.31 -4.69 4.99
N TYR A 4 7.67 -4.93 3.85
CA TYR A 4 7.93 -4.15 2.64
C TYR A 4 6.69 -3.32 2.29
N GLN A 5 6.90 -2.04 2.03
CA GLN A 5 5.86 -1.15 1.50
C GLN A 5 6.31 -0.63 0.15
N ARG A 6 5.48 -0.82 -0.87
CA ARG A 6 5.74 -0.27 -2.20
C ARG A 6 4.89 0.98 -2.36
N VAL A 7 5.49 2.11 -2.72
CA VAL A 7 4.77 3.33 -3.09
C VAL A 7 4.95 3.55 -4.59
N TYR A 8 3.86 3.67 -5.34
CA TYR A 8 3.94 3.88 -6.78
C TYR A 8 2.75 4.64 -7.37
N THR A 9 2.99 5.40 -8.44
CA THR A 9 1.99 6.19 -9.16
C THR A 9 1.72 5.60 -10.54
N ASP A 10 0.48 5.64 -11.01
CA ASP A 10 0.17 5.41 -12.43
C ASP A 10 0.18 6.71 -13.25
N GLU A 11 -0.16 6.64 -14.53
CA GLU A 11 -0.17 7.79 -15.45
C GLU A 11 -1.29 8.80 -15.16
N THR A 12 -2.27 8.44 -14.32
CA THR A 12 -3.39 9.31 -13.94
C THR A 12 -3.07 10.18 -12.72
N SER A 13 -2.04 9.81 -11.95
CA SER A 13 -1.53 10.57 -10.81
C SER A 13 -1.07 11.97 -11.23
N PRO A 14 -1.61 13.06 -10.62
CA PRO A 14 -1.10 14.41 -10.76
C PRO A 14 0.43 14.54 -10.62
N LEU A 15 1.03 13.88 -9.63
CA LEU A 15 2.47 13.96 -9.39
C LEU A 15 3.30 13.23 -10.46
N HIS A 16 2.77 12.13 -11.02
CA HIS A 16 3.34 11.50 -12.22
C HIS A 16 3.26 12.45 -13.41
N GLN A 17 2.09 13.05 -13.69
CA GLN A 17 1.89 13.96 -14.81
C GLN A 17 2.74 15.24 -14.70
N ALA A 18 3.08 15.66 -13.47
CA ALA A 18 4.01 16.75 -13.20
C ALA A 18 5.49 16.37 -13.46
N GLY A 19 5.79 15.13 -13.88
CA GLY A 19 7.13 14.66 -14.20
C GLY A 19 7.89 14.02 -13.04
N TYR A 20 7.21 13.68 -11.94
CA TYR A 20 7.82 13.12 -10.74
C TYR A 20 7.30 11.71 -10.39
N PRO A 21 7.27 10.74 -11.31
CA PRO A 21 6.69 9.43 -11.03
C PRO A 21 7.36 8.75 -9.82
N ILE A 22 6.55 8.08 -8.99
CA ILE A 22 7.03 7.29 -7.86
C ILE A 22 6.97 5.81 -8.23
N ASN A 23 8.05 5.09 -7.95
CA ASN A 23 8.06 3.62 -7.91
C ASN A 23 9.18 3.16 -6.97
N ALA A 24 8.88 3.14 -5.67
CA ALA A 24 9.82 2.82 -4.61
C ALA A 24 9.35 1.58 -3.84
N LEU A 25 10.26 0.64 -3.59
CA LEU A 25 10.07 -0.43 -2.63
C LEU A 25 10.88 -0.09 -1.37
N VAL A 26 10.19 0.09 -0.25
CA VAL A 26 10.78 0.47 1.03
C VAL A 26 10.78 -0.75 1.94
N MET A 27 11.95 -1.09 2.47
CA MET A 27 12.09 -2.00 3.60
C MET A 27 11.82 -1.22 4.87
N VAL A 28 10.87 -1.68 5.68
CA VAL A 28 10.38 -0.96 6.86
C VAL A 28 10.61 -1.80 8.12
N HIS A 29 11.24 -1.20 9.12
CA HIS A 29 11.50 -1.78 10.42
C HIS A 29 10.54 -1.24 11.49
N ASP A 30 10.66 -1.81 12.70
CA ASP A 30 9.87 -1.39 13.86
C ASP A 30 10.10 0.09 14.21
N GLY A 31 9.01 0.82 14.46
CA GLY A 31 9.07 2.24 14.83
C GLY A 31 9.37 3.20 13.68
N GLU A 32 9.50 2.72 12.45
CA GLU A 32 9.70 3.56 11.27
C GLU A 32 8.37 4.02 10.66
N ALA A 33 8.44 5.13 9.92
CA ALA A 33 7.32 5.68 9.17
C ALA A 33 7.67 5.79 7.69
N VAL A 34 6.69 5.49 6.82
CA VAL A 34 6.80 5.68 5.38
C VAL A 34 5.90 6.83 4.96
N LEU A 35 6.46 7.79 4.25
CA LEU A 35 5.69 8.86 3.62
C LEU A 35 5.12 8.38 2.29
N VAL A 36 3.83 8.66 2.08
CA VAL A 36 3.12 8.37 0.84
C VAL A 36 2.63 9.70 0.27
N PRO A 37 3.40 10.37 -0.60
CA PRO A 37 3.01 11.66 -1.16
C PRO A 37 1.81 11.53 -2.11
N GLU A 38 1.79 10.48 -2.92
CA GLU A 38 0.74 10.18 -3.87
C GLU A 38 0.82 8.71 -4.34
N GLY A 39 -0.29 8.19 -4.86
CA GLY A 39 -0.34 6.88 -5.52
C GLY A 39 -0.70 5.71 -4.61
N TYR A 40 -0.52 4.51 -5.14
CA TYR A 40 -0.83 3.24 -4.51
C TYR A 40 0.28 2.81 -3.55
N HIS A 41 -0.09 2.22 -2.42
CA HIS A 41 0.84 1.95 -1.32
C HIS A 41 0.61 0.61 -0.60
N PRO A 42 0.62 -0.54 -1.31
CA PRO A 42 0.44 -1.86 -0.69
C PRO A 42 1.59 -2.23 0.25
N VAL A 43 1.25 -3.01 1.28
CA VAL A 43 2.18 -3.52 2.29
C VAL A 43 2.17 -5.05 2.27
N VAL A 44 3.35 -5.66 2.38
CA VAL A 44 3.52 -7.10 2.55
C VAL A 44 4.34 -7.39 3.80
N SER A 45 3.81 -8.29 4.64
CA SER A 45 4.55 -8.87 5.76
C SER A 45 5.59 -9.86 5.25
N VAL A 46 6.81 -9.80 5.78
CA VAL A 46 7.81 -10.85 5.55
C VAL A 46 7.36 -12.13 6.28
N PRO A 47 7.52 -13.33 5.68
CA PRO A 47 7.18 -14.58 6.37
C PRO A 47 7.79 -14.68 7.77
N GLY A 48 6.97 -15.05 8.76
CA GLY A 48 7.37 -15.11 10.17
C GLY A 48 7.30 -13.79 10.94
N TYR A 49 6.96 -12.68 10.28
CA TYR A 49 6.75 -11.38 10.93
C TYR A 49 5.28 -10.97 10.91
N THR A 50 4.77 -10.54 12.07
CA THR A 50 3.50 -9.83 12.15
C THR A 50 3.75 -8.35 11.87
N THR A 51 3.05 -7.81 10.87
CA THR A 51 3.10 -6.39 10.53
C THR A 51 1.88 -5.69 11.12
N TYR A 52 2.13 -4.65 11.91
CA TYR A 52 1.13 -3.70 12.36
C TYR A 52 1.54 -2.30 11.92
N TYR A 53 0.59 -1.50 11.48
CA TYR A 53 0.82 -0.10 11.10
C TYR A 53 -0.37 0.77 11.49
N LEU A 54 -0.07 2.05 11.74
CA LEU A 54 -1.05 3.10 12.00
C LEU A 54 -0.98 4.11 10.86
N ASN A 55 -2.12 4.36 10.20
CA ASN A 55 -2.23 5.39 9.17
C ASN A 55 -2.67 6.71 9.79
N VAL A 56 -1.99 7.79 9.40
CA VAL A 56 -2.38 9.17 9.72
C VAL A 56 -2.56 9.92 8.41
N LEU A 57 -3.76 10.47 8.20
CA LEU A 57 -4.10 11.28 7.03
C LEU A 57 -4.55 12.66 7.49
N ALA A 58 -4.11 13.68 6.77
CA ALA A 58 -4.52 15.06 6.95
C ALA A 58 -4.63 15.73 5.58
N GLY A 59 -5.62 16.61 5.43
CA GLY A 59 -5.90 17.30 4.17
C GLY A 59 -6.99 18.35 4.33
N SER A 60 -7.34 19.02 3.24
CA SER A 60 -8.37 20.07 3.23
C SER A 60 -9.79 19.53 3.46
N ALA A 61 -10.01 18.22 3.32
CA ALA A 61 -11.27 17.56 3.58
C ALA A 61 -11.05 16.35 4.49
N GLN A 62 -12.00 16.12 5.40
CA GLN A 62 -12.06 14.90 6.21
C GLN A 62 -12.73 13.79 5.40
N SER A 63 -11.97 13.18 4.48
CA SER A 63 -12.45 12.11 3.61
C SER A 63 -11.42 10.97 3.57
N LEU A 64 -11.93 9.73 3.52
CA LEU A 64 -11.14 8.53 3.28
C LEU A 64 -11.40 7.95 1.89
N ALA A 65 -11.92 8.76 0.97
CA ALA A 65 -12.15 8.34 -0.41
C ALA A 65 -10.84 7.90 -1.06
N ASN A 66 -10.86 6.71 -1.66
CA ASN A 66 -9.72 6.10 -2.31
C ASN A 66 -10.10 5.64 -3.73
N GLN A 67 -9.10 5.44 -4.57
CA GLN A 67 -9.22 4.81 -5.87
C GLN A 67 -8.42 3.51 -5.86
N ASP A 68 -9.01 2.46 -6.41
CA ASP A 68 -8.33 1.17 -6.55
C ASP A 68 -7.47 1.15 -7.81
N ASP A 69 -6.31 0.46 -7.74
CA ASP A 69 -5.49 0.19 -8.91
C ASP A 69 -6.20 -0.85 -9.80
N PRO A 70 -6.63 -0.47 -11.03
CA PRO A 70 -7.37 -1.36 -11.91
C PRO A 70 -6.64 -2.67 -12.23
N LYS A 71 -5.30 -2.70 -12.11
CA LYS A 71 -4.48 -3.89 -12.39
C LYS A 71 -4.60 -4.95 -11.30
N VAL A 72 -5.02 -4.58 -10.09
CA VAL A 72 -5.09 -5.48 -8.93
C VAL A 72 -6.45 -5.48 -8.23
N THR A 73 -7.44 -4.73 -8.73
CA THR A 73 -8.82 -4.74 -8.20
C THR A 73 -9.42 -6.15 -8.10
N TRP A 74 -9.03 -7.06 -9.02
CA TRP A 74 -9.44 -8.48 -8.99
C TRP A 74 -9.17 -9.17 -7.65
N VAL A 75 -8.18 -8.72 -6.87
CA VAL A 75 -7.89 -9.28 -5.55
C VAL A 75 -9.09 -9.13 -4.61
N LYS A 76 -9.77 -7.98 -4.63
CA LYS A 76 -10.96 -7.76 -3.79
C LYS A 76 -12.13 -8.65 -4.20
N GLU A 77 -12.24 -8.94 -5.49
CA GLU A 77 -13.32 -9.76 -6.05
C GLU A 77 -13.11 -11.26 -5.78
N THR A 78 -11.84 -11.69 -5.76
CA THR A 78 -11.48 -13.11 -5.67
C THR A 78 -11.13 -13.54 -4.25
N TYR A 79 -10.60 -12.65 -3.41
CA TYR A 79 -10.21 -12.95 -2.04
C TYR A 79 -11.41 -12.83 -1.08
N THR A 80 -12.34 -13.78 -1.19
CA THR A 80 -13.60 -13.82 -0.43
C THR A 80 -13.53 -14.68 0.83
N GLY A 81 -12.40 -15.33 1.08
CA GLY A 81 -12.20 -16.20 2.24
C GLY A 81 -10.75 -16.63 2.41
N THR A 82 -10.49 -17.37 3.48
CA THR A 82 -9.16 -17.95 3.73
C THR A 82 -8.94 -19.15 2.80
N ASN A 83 -7.79 -19.16 2.12
CA ASN A 83 -7.37 -20.32 1.34
C ASN A 83 -6.57 -21.27 2.24
N PRO A 84 -7.06 -22.49 2.55
CA PRO A 84 -6.37 -23.42 3.44
C PRO A 84 -5.04 -23.93 2.89
N ALA A 85 -4.76 -23.75 1.59
CA ALA A 85 -3.47 -24.07 1.00
C ALA A 85 -2.39 -23.00 1.27
N VAL A 86 -2.77 -21.81 1.74
CA VAL A 86 -1.84 -20.72 2.07
C VAL A 86 -1.71 -20.64 3.59
N PRO A 87 -0.50 -20.76 4.16
CA PRO A 87 -0.27 -20.65 5.59
C PRO A 87 -0.30 -19.17 6.02
N LEU A 88 -1.48 -18.55 5.88
CA LEU A 88 -1.78 -17.28 6.52
C LEU A 88 -2.23 -17.60 7.95
N TYR A 89 -1.46 -17.12 8.93
CA TYR A 89 -1.74 -17.30 10.36
C TYR A 89 -2.95 -16.48 10.79
#